data_AF-A0A5M9UEK7-F1
#
_entry.id   AF-A0A5M9UEK7-F1
#
_cell.length_a   1.000
_cell.length_b   1.000
_cell.length_c   1.000
_cell.angle_alpha   90.00
_cell.angle_beta   90.00
_cell.angle_gamma   90.00
#
_symmetry.space_group_name_H-M   'P 1'
#
loop_
_entity.id
_entity.type
_entity.pdbx_description
1 polymer ?
#
loop_
_entity_poly.entity_id
_entity_poly.type
_entity_poly.pdbx_seq_one_letter_code
_entity_poly.pdbx_strand_id
1 'polypeptide(L)'
;MSKQKAKESILKAHDLKRGNTGVYREFNDMVRAEIKEIESNDDLSAEGRSKQVAKVRERRGKELLQLAYKRHREYKDLLSDARKNAEAVIYADIPKPDQTKIDRFNDAFRRLRTEITLSRDGESAAQKLTQFIGGVDERYFHHQISESYGELSASILALDNSPSMRISLSRQYDNLNASYESPDAEAARSSLETANDMEQSQFFLDAVEGAVRDTLGVQYSSFINNTESYFSQHEDDRPVTEAPQEPVKRSSDMGFTKEQVAIIERKVREAREAKEAVGGVSE
;
A
#
# COMPACT_ATOMS: atom_id res chain seq x y z
N MET A 1 -5.42 3.31 -12.79
CA MET A 1 -5.72 2.03 -12.11
C MET A 1 -4.87 1.82 -10.86
N SER A 2 -3.53 1.84 -10.94
CA SER A 2 -2.65 1.56 -9.78
C SER A 2 -2.81 2.53 -8.59
N LYS A 3 -2.90 3.85 -8.84
CA LYS A 3 -3.17 4.87 -7.79
C LYS A 3 -4.45 4.60 -6.99
N GLN A 4 -5.53 4.23 -7.69
CA GLN A 4 -6.80 3.94 -7.04
C GLN A 4 -6.71 2.67 -6.17
N LYS A 5 -5.99 1.65 -6.63
CA LYS A 5 -5.71 0.45 -5.84
C LYS A 5 -4.89 0.77 -4.58
N ALA A 6 -3.88 1.62 -4.67
CA ALA A 6 -3.10 2.02 -3.50
C ALA A 6 -3.99 2.67 -2.43
N LYS A 7 -4.84 3.62 -2.84
CA LYS A 7 -5.81 4.27 -1.93
C LYS A 7 -6.83 3.28 -1.36
N GLU A 8 -7.37 2.39 -2.17
CA GLU A 8 -8.32 1.36 -1.73
C GLU A 8 -7.70 0.42 -0.70
N SER A 9 -6.45 0.01 -0.88
CA SER A 9 -5.74 -0.84 0.08
C SER A 9 -5.52 -0.13 1.43
N ILE A 10 -5.16 1.16 1.41
CA ILE A 10 -5.02 1.98 2.64
C ILE A 10 -6.36 2.09 3.37
N LEU A 11 -7.45 2.37 2.64
CA LEU A 11 -8.79 2.47 3.24
C LEU A 11 -9.20 1.15 3.91
N LYS A 12 -8.98 0.01 3.24
CA LYS A 12 -9.24 -1.31 3.82
C LYS A 12 -8.37 -1.57 5.05
N ALA A 13 -7.09 -1.21 5.02
CA ALA A 13 -6.20 -1.35 6.17
C ALA A 13 -6.68 -0.51 7.37
N HIS A 14 -7.15 0.71 7.10
CA HIS A 14 -7.71 1.60 8.11
C HIS A 14 -9.01 1.04 8.70
N ASP A 15 -9.91 0.54 7.86
CA ASP A 15 -11.16 -0.09 8.29
C ASP A 15 -10.90 -1.35 9.12
N LEU A 16 -9.93 -2.17 8.72
CA LEU A 16 -9.53 -3.36 9.45
C LEU A 16 -9.00 -3.00 10.85
N LYS A 17 -8.15 -1.96 10.94
CA LYS A 17 -7.61 -1.42 12.20
C LYS A 17 -8.71 -0.83 13.08
N ARG A 18 -9.64 -0.05 12.51
CA ARG A 18 -10.75 0.58 13.25
C ARG A 18 -11.76 -0.45 13.76
N GLY A 19 -12.09 -1.45 12.93
CA GLY A 19 -13.01 -2.52 13.29
C GLY A 19 -12.44 -3.49 14.34
N ASN A 20 -11.12 -3.51 14.50
CA ASN A 20 -10.42 -4.45 15.37
C ASN A 20 -10.82 -4.33 16.86
N THR A 21 -11.07 -3.10 17.33
CA THR A 21 -11.55 -2.86 18.70
C THR A 21 -12.94 -3.47 18.94
N GLY A 22 -13.80 -3.49 17.93
CA GLY A 22 -15.13 -4.12 18.01
C GLY A 22 -15.03 -5.64 18.12
N VAL A 23 -14.24 -6.25 17.23
CA VAL A 23 -13.96 -7.70 17.24
C VAL A 23 -13.37 -8.13 18.59
N TYR A 24 -12.42 -7.36 19.11
CA TYR A 24 -11.84 -7.63 20.43
C TYR A 24 -12.89 -7.52 21.55
N ARG A 25 -13.74 -6.50 21.53
CA ARG A 25 -14.78 -6.32 22.55
C ARG A 25 -15.72 -7.54 22.60
N GLU A 26 -16.22 -7.98 21.45
CA GLU A 26 -17.08 -9.16 21.36
C GLU A 26 -16.40 -10.43 21.89
N PHE A 27 -15.13 -10.61 21.51
CA PHE A 27 -14.31 -11.71 22.04
C PHE A 27 -14.18 -11.63 23.56
N ASN A 28 -13.87 -10.45 24.10
CA ASN A 28 -13.65 -10.23 25.52
C ASN A 28 -14.93 -10.42 26.35
N ASP A 29 -16.09 -9.99 25.84
CA ASP A 29 -17.38 -10.17 26.49
C ASP A 29 -17.74 -11.66 26.59
N MET A 30 -17.47 -12.44 25.54
CA MET A 30 -17.65 -13.90 25.54
C MET A 30 -16.76 -14.58 26.59
N VAL A 31 -15.47 -14.19 26.68
CA VAL A 31 -14.55 -14.75 27.68
C VAL A 31 -14.98 -14.40 29.09
N ARG A 32 -15.42 -13.16 29.34
CA ARG A 32 -15.91 -12.73 30.65
C ARG A 32 -17.17 -13.48 31.08
N ALA A 33 -18.09 -13.74 30.15
CA ALA A 33 -19.27 -14.56 30.42
C ALA A 33 -18.87 -15.99 30.84
N GLU A 34 -17.96 -16.62 30.10
CA GLU A 34 -17.46 -17.97 30.40
C GLU A 34 -16.76 -18.04 31.77
N ILE A 35 -15.92 -17.05 32.10
CA ILE A 35 -15.27 -16.96 33.42
C ILE A 35 -16.32 -16.80 34.53
N LYS A 36 -17.30 -15.92 34.32
CA LYS A 36 -18.37 -15.67 35.31
C LYS A 36 -19.19 -16.92 35.59
N GLU A 37 -19.51 -17.71 34.57
CA GLU A 37 -20.22 -18.98 34.74
C GLU A 37 -19.45 -19.95 35.64
N ILE A 38 -18.14 -20.07 35.44
CA ILE A 38 -17.26 -20.89 36.29
C ILE A 38 -17.21 -20.35 37.71
N GLU A 39 -17.10 -19.03 37.88
CA GLU A 39 -17.04 -18.38 39.19
C GLU A 39 -18.33 -18.58 40.00
N SER A 40 -19.49 -18.57 39.33
CA SER A 40 -20.80 -18.81 39.94
C SER A 40 -21.16 -20.28 40.13
N ASN A 41 -20.29 -21.21 39.74
CA ASN A 41 -20.58 -22.64 39.87
C ASN A 41 -20.39 -23.11 41.33
N ASP A 42 -21.51 -23.46 41.97
CA ASP A 42 -21.56 -23.93 43.37
C ASP A 42 -21.04 -25.37 43.52
N ASP A 43 -20.98 -26.16 42.44
CA ASP A 43 -20.44 -27.53 42.45
C ASP A 43 -18.91 -27.56 42.47
N LEU A 44 -18.25 -26.41 42.25
CA LEU A 44 -16.80 -26.29 42.24
C LEU A 44 -16.26 -25.72 43.54
N SER A 45 -15.21 -26.35 44.08
CA SER A 45 -14.42 -25.75 45.15
C SER A 45 -13.70 -24.49 44.66
N ALA A 46 -13.26 -23.63 45.59
CA ALA A 46 -12.49 -22.43 45.24
C ALA A 46 -11.24 -22.74 44.40
N GLU A 47 -10.53 -23.81 44.74
CA GLU A 47 -9.37 -24.29 43.97
C GLU A 47 -9.79 -24.83 42.59
N GLY A 48 -10.91 -25.55 42.52
CA GLY A 48 -11.49 -26.05 41.27
C GLY A 48 -11.86 -24.93 40.31
N ARG A 49 -12.53 -23.87 40.80
CA ARG A 49 -12.86 -22.66 40.04
C ARG A 49 -11.60 -21.98 39.50
N SER A 50 -10.59 -21.77 40.36
CA SER A 50 -9.33 -21.17 39.95
C SER A 50 -8.63 -21.94 38.83
N LYS A 51 -8.56 -23.27 38.95
CA LYS A 51 -7.98 -24.15 37.90
C LYS A 51 -8.76 -24.10 36.59
N GLN A 52 -10.09 -24.05 36.64
CA GLN A 52 -10.90 -23.96 35.43
C GLN A 52 -10.78 -22.59 34.76
N VAL A 53 -10.81 -21.49 35.53
CA VAL A 53 -10.57 -20.13 34.99
C VAL A 53 -9.21 -20.03 34.33
N ALA A 54 -8.16 -20.61 34.94
CA ALA A 54 -6.82 -20.64 34.34
C ALA A 54 -6.81 -21.36 32.98
N LYS A 55 -7.49 -22.51 32.85
CA LYS A 55 -7.61 -23.23 31.57
C LYS A 55 -8.38 -22.43 30.52
N VAL A 56 -9.46 -21.74 30.90
CA VAL A 56 -10.20 -20.87 29.99
C VAL A 56 -9.32 -19.72 29.51
N ARG A 57 -8.62 -19.04 30.42
CA ARG A 57 -7.69 -17.96 30.06
C ARG A 57 -6.59 -18.43 29.12
N GLU A 58 -6.04 -19.62 29.36
CA GLU A 58 -5.01 -20.19 28.51
C GLU A 58 -5.53 -20.46 27.09
N ARG A 59 -6.64 -21.22 26.98
CA ARG A 59 -7.27 -21.58 25.71
C ARG A 59 -7.70 -20.33 24.93
N ARG A 60 -8.40 -19.41 25.58
CA ARG A 60 -8.90 -18.17 24.97
C ARG A 60 -7.75 -17.21 24.64
N GLY A 61 -6.69 -17.19 25.43
CA GLY A 61 -5.49 -16.40 25.13
C GLY A 61 -4.83 -16.84 23.82
N LYS A 62 -4.69 -18.14 23.60
CA LYS A 62 -4.19 -18.69 22.33
C LYS A 62 -5.11 -18.35 21.16
N GLU A 63 -6.43 -18.57 21.31
CA GLU A 63 -7.41 -18.22 20.28
C GLU A 63 -7.36 -16.73 19.90
N LEU A 64 -7.21 -15.84 20.88
CA LEU A 64 -7.06 -14.41 20.64
C LEU A 64 -5.80 -14.08 19.86
N LEU A 65 -4.65 -14.67 20.22
CA LEU A 65 -3.40 -14.44 19.50
C LEU A 65 -3.47 -14.96 18.06
N GLN A 66 -4.16 -16.09 17.83
CA GLN A 66 -4.39 -16.61 16.47
C GLN A 66 -5.27 -15.66 15.65
N LEU A 67 -6.33 -15.11 16.25
CA LEU A 67 -7.20 -14.12 15.61
C LEU A 67 -6.43 -12.83 15.30
N ALA A 68 -5.69 -12.31 16.29
CA ALA A 68 -4.86 -11.12 16.15
C ALA A 68 -3.79 -11.32 15.06
N TYR A 69 -3.19 -12.51 14.98
CA TYR A 69 -2.23 -12.88 13.94
C TYR A 69 -2.81 -12.79 12.55
N LYS A 70 -3.96 -13.44 12.30
CA LYS A 70 -4.61 -13.42 10.98
C LYS A 70 -4.94 -12.00 10.55
N ARG A 71 -5.50 -11.19 11.45
CA ARG A 71 -5.89 -9.80 11.16
C ARG A 71 -4.68 -8.89 10.97
N HIS A 72 -3.61 -9.09 11.76
CA HIS A 72 -2.38 -8.31 11.61
C HIS A 72 -1.66 -8.66 10.31
N ARG A 73 -1.70 -9.93 9.88
CA ARG A 73 -1.18 -10.34 8.58
C ARG A 73 -1.97 -9.71 7.43
N GLU A 74 -3.30 -9.79 7.46
CA GLU A 74 -4.17 -9.15 6.46
C GLU A 74 -3.91 -7.63 6.40
N TYR A 75 -3.74 -6.98 7.54
CA TYR A 75 -3.36 -5.57 7.62
C TYR A 75 -2.03 -5.28 6.91
N LYS A 76 -0.99 -6.08 7.20
CA LYS A 76 0.33 -5.92 6.56
C LYS A 76 0.30 -6.21 5.06
N ASP A 77 -0.47 -7.21 4.63
CA ASP A 77 -0.64 -7.53 3.21
C ASP A 77 -1.30 -6.37 2.47
N LEU A 78 -2.33 -5.74 3.05
CA LEU A 78 -2.97 -4.53 2.50
C LEU A 78 -1.99 -3.35 2.40
N LEU A 79 -1.18 -3.10 3.43
CA LEU A 79 -0.17 -2.03 3.40
C LEU A 79 0.93 -2.32 2.36
N SER A 80 1.38 -3.57 2.26
CA SER A 80 2.33 -4.00 1.23
C SER A 80 1.78 -3.80 -0.18
N ASP A 81 0.53 -4.16 -0.42
CA ASP A 81 -0.17 -3.91 -1.68
C ASP A 81 -0.28 -2.40 -1.96
N ALA A 82 -0.58 -1.58 -0.95
CA ALA A 82 -0.63 -0.13 -1.10
C ALA A 82 0.71 0.43 -1.57
N ARG A 83 1.82 0.04 -0.92
CA ARG A 83 3.18 0.44 -1.29
C ARG A 83 3.53 0.04 -2.70
N LYS A 84 3.34 -1.24 -3.05
CA LYS A 84 3.63 -1.77 -4.38
C LYS A 84 2.88 -1.01 -5.48
N ASN A 85 1.59 -0.73 -5.27
CA ASN A 85 0.79 0.01 -6.24
C ASN A 85 1.18 1.50 -6.30
N ALA A 86 1.61 2.11 -5.19
CA ALA A 86 2.09 3.48 -5.16
C ALA A 86 3.44 3.62 -5.88
N GLU A 87 4.41 2.76 -5.56
CA GLU A 87 5.72 2.70 -6.22
C GLU A 87 5.58 2.49 -7.73
N ALA A 88 4.67 1.61 -8.16
CA ALA A 88 4.40 1.39 -9.58
C ALA A 88 3.91 2.65 -10.32
N VAL A 89 3.31 3.62 -9.62
CA VAL A 89 2.89 4.91 -10.20
C VAL A 89 4.03 5.93 -10.15
N ILE A 90 4.75 5.97 -9.03
CA ILE A 90 5.87 6.90 -8.83
C ILE A 90 6.97 6.63 -9.86
N TYR A 91 7.28 5.36 -10.09
CA TYR A 91 8.32 4.91 -11.01
C TYR A 91 7.78 4.45 -12.36
N ALA A 92 6.55 4.85 -12.71
CA ALA A 92 6.02 4.60 -14.04
C ALA A 92 6.84 5.38 -15.08
N ASP A 93 7.14 4.75 -16.22
CA ASP A 93 7.88 5.38 -17.31
C ASP A 93 7.20 6.69 -17.76
N ILE A 94 7.98 7.77 -17.83
CA ILE A 94 7.50 9.05 -18.35
C ILE A 94 7.32 8.92 -19.86
N PRO A 95 6.13 9.23 -20.42
CA PRO A 95 5.88 9.09 -21.85
C PRO A 95 6.91 9.84 -22.69
N LYS A 96 7.53 9.12 -23.63
CA LYS A 96 8.50 9.71 -24.55
C LYS A 96 7.80 10.56 -25.61
N PRO A 97 8.25 11.80 -25.84
CA PRO A 97 7.79 12.63 -26.94
C PRO A 97 8.16 12.06 -28.30
N ASP A 98 7.66 12.67 -29.38
CA ASP A 98 8.11 12.33 -30.73
C ASP A 98 9.60 12.64 -30.92
N GLN A 99 10.25 11.87 -31.80
CA GLN A 99 11.68 11.97 -32.03
C GLN A 99 12.12 13.39 -32.44
N THR A 100 11.30 14.13 -33.19
CA THR A 100 11.65 15.48 -33.64
C THR A 100 11.73 16.45 -32.47
N LYS A 101 10.81 16.36 -31.51
CA LYS A 101 10.88 17.14 -30.27
C LYS A 101 12.07 16.76 -29.41
N ILE A 102 12.36 15.47 -29.30
CA ILE A 102 13.53 14.97 -28.55
C ILE A 102 14.82 15.56 -29.15
N ASP A 103 14.97 15.53 -30.47
CA ASP A 103 16.16 16.06 -31.14
C ASP A 103 16.30 17.57 -30.94
N ARG A 104 15.21 18.33 -31.08
CA ARG A 104 15.19 19.78 -30.81
C ARG A 104 15.55 20.12 -29.37
N PHE A 105 14.99 19.37 -28.42
CA PHE A 105 15.30 19.53 -27.01
C PHE A 105 16.78 19.24 -26.74
N ASN A 106 17.30 18.11 -27.23
CA ASN A 106 18.70 17.74 -27.05
C ASN A 106 19.67 18.76 -27.64
N ASP A 107 19.35 19.34 -28.80
CA ASP A 107 20.13 20.42 -29.40
C ASP A 107 20.13 21.68 -28.52
N ALA A 108 18.95 22.10 -28.07
CA ALA A 108 18.81 23.28 -27.22
C ALA A 108 19.48 23.07 -25.84
N PHE A 109 19.35 21.87 -25.28
CA PHE A 109 19.94 21.51 -23.99
C PHE A 109 21.47 21.44 -24.06
N ARG A 110 22.03 20.90 -25.14
CA ARG A 110 23.48 20.93 -25.38
C ARG A 110 24.01 22.36 -25.47
N ARG A 111 23.31 23.24 -26.19
CA ARG A 111 23.67 24.67 -26.26
C ARG A 111 23.65 25.31 -24.88
N LEU A 112 22.59 25.09 -24.10
CA LEU A 112 22.50 25.61 -22.73
C LEU A 112 23.68 25.13 -21.86
N ARG A 113 24.00 23.84 -21.88
CA ARG A 113 25.13 23.28 -21.12
C ARG A 113 26.42 24.01 -21.48
N THR A 114 26.70 24.19 -22.77
CA THR A 114 27.87 24.93 -23.23
C THR A 114 27.85 26.39 -22.76
N GLU A 115 26.71 27.06 -22.85
CA GLU A 115 26.58 28.46 -22.41
C GLU A 115 26.77 28.65 -20.90
N ILE A 116 26.29 27.70 -20.08
CA ILE A 116 26.48 27.72 -18.62
C ILE A 116 27.95 27.48 -18.30
N THR A 117 28.58 26.46 -18.91
CA THR A 117 30.00 26.15 -18.68
C THR A 117 30.93 27.29 -19.09
N LEU A 118 30.59 28.03 -20.16
CA LEU A 118 31.39 29.16 -20.64
C LEU A 118 31.00 30.51 -20.02
N SER A 119 30.01 30.53 -19.12
CA SER A 119 29.59 31.77 -18.45
C SER A 119 30.70 32.31 -17.55
N ARG A 120 30.77 33.63 -17.41
CA ARG A 120 31.66 34.33 -16.48
C ARG A 120 30.94 34.84 -15.23
N ASP A 121 29.61 34.74 -15.24
CA ASP A 121 28.73 35.24 -14.21
C ASP A 121 27.73 34.16 -13.80
N GLY A 122 27.67 33.89 -12.49
CA GLY A 122 26.81 32.87 -11.92
C GLY A 122 25.34 33.26 -12.00
N GLU A 123 25.01 34.54 -11.84
CA GLU A 123 23.63 35.03 -11.89
C GLU A 123 23.05 34.91 -13.31
N SER A 124 23.80 35.35 -14.32
CA SER A 124 23.42 35.17 -15.73
C SER A 124 23.25 33.68 -16.09
N ALA A 125 24.15 32.80 -15.61
CA ALA A 125 24.04 31.37 -15.87
C ALA A 125 22.81 30.74 -15.21
N ALA A 126 22.52 31.09 -13.96
CA ALA A 126 21.31 30.66 -13.25
C ALA A 126 20.02 31.15 -13.93
N GLN A 127 20.04 32.39 -14.44
CA GLN A 127 18.91 32.95 -15.18
C GLN A 127 18.65 32.22 -16.50
N LYS A 128 19.71 31.88 -17.25
CA LYS A 128 19.58 31.06 -18.47
C LYS A 128 19.00 29.67 -18.19
N LEU A 129 19.47 29.02 -17.12
CA LEU A 129 18.90 27.75 -16.68
C LEU A 129 17.41 27.89 -16.32
N THR A 130 17.04 28.96 -15.62
CA THR A 130 15.65 29.25 -15.27
C THR A 130 14.78 29.42 -16.51
N GLN A 131 15.24 30.23 -17.47
CA GLN A 131 14.52 30.49 -18.71
C GLN A 131 14.36 29.22 -19.56
N PHE A 132 15.40 28.38 -19.61
CA PHE A 132 15.32 27.11 -20.31
C PHE A 132 14.30 26.18 -19.69
N ILE A 133 14.33 26.00 -18.36
CA ILE A 133 13.35 25.18 -17.63
C ILE A 133 11.94 25.70 -17.87
N GLY A 134 11.72 27.02 -17.78
CA GLY A 134 10.40 27.64 -18.00
C GLY A 134 9.88 27.56 -19.44
N GLY A 135 10.73 27.20 -20.41
CA GLY A 135 10.34 26.98 -21.81
C GLY A 135 10.05 25.53 -22.16
N VAL A 136 10.10 24.63 -21.18
CA VAL A 136 9.84 23.19 -21.37
C VAL A 136 8.46 22.86 -20.80
N ASP A 137 7.59 22.29 -21.63
CA ASP A 137 6.24 21.89 -21.18
C ASP A 137 6.12 20.39 -20.88
N GLU A 138 7.00 19.57 -21.47
CA GLU A 138 6.87 18.12 -21.43
C GLU A 138 7.65 17.51 -20.26
N ARG A 139 6.96 16.68 -19.47
CA ARG A 139 7.53 16.01 -18.27
C ARG A 139 8.80 15.21 -18.56
N TYR A 140 8.89 14.60 -19.74
CA TYR A 140 10.07 13.84 -20.16
C TYR A 140 11.33 14.71 -20.19
N PHE A 141 11.22 15.93 -20.70
CA PHE A 141 12.33 16.85 -20.79
C PHE A 141 12.70 17.44 -19.43
N HIS A 142 11.71 17.75 -18.59
CA HIS A 142 11.94 18.15 -17.21
C HIS A 142 12.72 17.07 -16.42
N HIS A 143 12.39 15.79 -16.60
CA HIS A 143 13.15 14.69 -16.01
C HIS A 143 14.61 14.66 -16.50
N GLN A 144 14.84 14.79 -17.81
CA GLN A 144 16.20 14.84 -18.36
C GLN A 144 17.03 16.03 -17.81
N ILE A 145 16.39 17.19 -17.59
CA ILE A 145 17.05 18.34 -16.96
C ILE A 145 17.38 17.99 -15.50
N SER A 146 16.47 17.35 -14.77
CA SER A 146 16.67 16.96 -13.37
C SER A 146 17.88 16.02 -13.21
N GLU A 147 18.02 15.03 -14.08
CA GLU A 147 19.18 14.11 -14.09
C GLU A 147 20.52 14.84 -14.28
N SER A 148 20.53 15.92 -15.06
CA SER A 148 21.73 16.73 -15.33
C SER A 148 21.86 17.96 -14.40
N TYR A 149 20.90 18.18 -13.50
CA TYR A 149 20.81 19.40 -12.70
C TYR A 149 22.00 19.56 -11.75
N GLY A 150 22.48 18.46 -11.20
CA GLY A 150 23.68 18.45 -10.34
C GLY A 150 24.92 18.99 -11.06
N GLU A 151 25.14 18.59 -12.32
CA GLU A 151 26.28 19.06 -13.13
C GLU A 151 26.14 20.55 -13.50
N LEU A 152 24.92 20.97 -13.87
CA LEU A 152 24.61 22.35 -14.23
C LEU A 152 24.76 23.30 -13.04
N SER A 153 24.18 22.93 -11.89
CA SER A 153 24.27 23.71 -10.65
C SER A 153 25.70 23.78 -10.13
N ALA A 154 26.47 22.69 -10.20
CA ALA A 154 27.89 22.71 -9.84
C ALA A 154 28.71 23.69 -10.70
N SER A 155 28.42 23.77 -12.00
CA SER A 155 29.06 24.72 -12.92
C SER A 155 28.74 26.18 -12.56
N ILE A 156 27.50 26.45 -12.15
CA ILE A 156 27.07 27.79 -11.69
C ILE A 156 27.71 28.14 -10.35
N LEU A 157 27.71 27.20 -9.40
CA LEU A 157 28.29 27.40 -8.06
C LEU A 157 29.81 27.57 -8.07
N ALA A 158 30.49 27.12 -9.12
CA ALA A 158 31.91 27.39 -9.33
C ALA A 158 32.18 28.88 -9.67
N LEU A 159 31.18 29.60 -10.20
CA LEU A 159 31.25 31.03 -10.51
C LEU A 159 30.80 31.89 -9.31
N ASP A 160 29.70 31.50 -8.66
CA ASP A 160 29.18 32.14 -7.45
C ASP A 160 28.66 31.10 -6.45
N ASN A 161 29.35 30.96 -5.33
CA ASN A 161 29.01 30.01 -4.27
C ASN A 161 28.31 30.67 -3.06
N SER A 162 27.72 31.85 -3.26
CA SER A 162 27.01 32.57 -2.21
C SER A 162 25.84 31.74 -1.64
N PRO A 163 25.49 31.93 -0.34
CA PRO A 163 24.31 31.27 0.24
C PRO A 163 23.02 31.58 -0.52
N SER A 164 22.87 32.80 -1.04
CA SER A 164 21.75 33.22 -1.88
C SER A 164 21.66 32.40 -3.16
N MET A 165 22.78 32.18 -3.86
CA MET A 165 22.80 31.37 -5.08
C MET A 165 22.39 29.93 -4.80
N ARG A 166 22.91 29.32 -3.72
CA ARG A 166 22.53 27.97 -3.30
C ARG A 166 21.04 27.83 -3.01
N ILE A 167 20.45 28.79 -2.29
CA ILE A 167 19.01 28.81 -2.00
C ILE A 167 18.21 28.95 -3.31
N SER A 168 18.65 29.82 -4.22
CA SER A 168 17.99 30.02 -5.52
C SER A 168 17.97 28.73 -6.35
N LEU A 169 19.12 28.06 -6.50
CA LEU A 169 19.22 26.80 -7.23
C LEU A 169 18.43 25.67 -6.54
N SER A 170 18.43 25.61 -5.20
CA SER A 170 17.59 24.65 -4.47
C SER A 170 16.11 24.82 -4.80
N ARG A 171 15.59 26.06 -4.74
CA ARG A 171 14.18 26.34 -5.08
C ARG A 171 13.86 26.02 -6.53
N GLN A 172 14.80 26.29 -7.44
CA GLN A 172 14.62 25.96 -8.85
C GLN A 172 14.56 24.44 -9.06
N TYR A 173 15.40 23.67 -8.36
CA TYR A 173 15.35 22.21 -8.39
C TYR A 173 14.03 21.67 -7.82
N ASP A 174 13.54 22.22 -6.71
CA ASP A 174 12.26 21.83 -6.12
C ASP A 174 11.10 22.08 -7.10
N ASN A 175 11.09 23.23 -7.77
CA ASN A 175 10.11 23.57 -8.79
C ASN A 175 10.22 22.65 -10.03
N LEU A 176 11.44 22.30 -10.45
CA LEU A 176 11.67 21.38 -11.55
C LEU A 176 11.12 19.99 -11.24
N ASN A 177 11.37 19.49 -10.03
CA ASN A 177 10.85 18.21 -9.55
C ASN A 177 9.32 18.18 -9.54
N ALA A 178 8.69 19.24 -9.04
CA ALA A 178 7.24 19.38 -9.10
C ALA A 178 6.69 19.39 -10.54
N SER A 179 7.47 19.88 -11.51
CA SER A 179 7.04 20.05 -12.91
C SER A 179 7.04 18.76 -13.74
N TYR A 180 7.86 17.75 -13.40
CA TYR A 180 7.77 16.43 -14.05
C TYR A 180 7.02 15.38 -13.23
N GLU A 181 6.83 15.63 -11.94
CA GLU A 181 6.03 14.76 -11.10
C GLU A 181 4.57 14.82 -11.57
N SER A 182 4.01 13.65 -11.90
CA SER A 182 2.60 13.61 -12.27
C SER A 182 1.74 13.86 -11.02
N PRO A 183 0.56 14.50 -11.13
CA PRO A 183 -0.42 14.55 -10.03
C PRO A 183 -0.81 13.15 -9.51
N ASP A 184 -0.57 12.12 -10.32
CA ASP A 184 -0.73 10.73 -9.92
C ASP A 184 0.44 10.20 -9.08
N ALA A 185 1.67 10.60 -9.38
CA ALA A 185 2.87 10.27 -8.62
C ALA A 185 2.89 11.00 -7.27
N GLU A 186 2.50 12.27 -7.22
CA GLU A 186 2.36 13.02 -5.96
C GLU A 186 1.35 12.33 -5.02
N ALA A 187 0.16 12.02 -5.54
CA ALA A 187 -0.85 11.29 -4.77
C ALA A 187 -0.40 9.87 -4.38
N ALA A 188 0.42 9.22 -5.20
CA ALA A 188 1.00 7.93 -4.90
C ALA A 188 2.08 8.04 -3.79
N ARG A 189 2.90 9.10 -3.77
CA ARG A 189 3.84 9.37 -2.66
C ARG A 189 3.10 9.59 -1.35
N SER A 190 2.03 10.39 -1.36
CA SER A 190 1.20 10.58 -0.17
C SER A 190 0.59 9.26 0.32
N SER A 191 0.20 8.37 -0.61
CA SER A 191 -0.28 7.03 -0.27
C SER A 191 0.83 6.16 0.32
N LEU A 192 2.04 6.22 -0.24
CA LEU A 192 3.21 5.50 0.24
C LEU A 192 3.59 5.94 1.66
N GLU A 193 3.63 7.25 1.91
CA GLU A 193 3.89 7.84 3.22
C GLU A 193 2.84 7.38 4.24
N THR A 194 1.55 7.51 3.88
CA THR A 194 0.45 7.04 4.75
C THR A 194 0.58 5.56 5.10
N ALA A 195 0.93 4.71 4.12
CA ALA A 195 1.12 3.28 4.36
C ALA A 195 2.29 2.99 5.31
N ASN A 196 3.39 3.75 5.21
CA ASN A 196 4.55 3.64 6.08
C ASN A 196 4.23 4.08 7.51
N ASP A 197 3.54 5.21 7.67
CA ASP A 197 3.10 5.70 8.99
C ASP A 197 2.17 4.70 9.67
N MET A 198 1.25 4.12 8.90
CA MET A 198 0.34 3.09 9.36
C MET A 198 1.06 1.81 9.80
N GLU A 199 2.14 1.40 9.11
CA GLU A 199 2.93 0.23 9.49
C GLU A 199 3.72 0.44 10.79
N GLN A 200 4.20 1.67 11.02
CA GLN A 200 4.92 2.03 12.25
C GLN A 200 3.98 2.18 13.46
N SER A 201 2.70 2.45 13.20
CA SER A 201 1.69 2.58 14.26
C SER A 201 1.27 1.22 14.84
N GLN A 202 0.95 1.18 16.14
CA GLN A 202 0.40 -0.02 16.76
C GLN A 202 -0.94 -0.42 16.12
N PHE A 203 -1.13 -1.73 15.93
CA PHE A 203 -2.34 -2.30 15.31
C PHE A 203 -3.53 -2.32 16.27
N PHE A 204 -3.30 -2.74 17.52
CA PHE A 204 -4.24 -2.63 18.63
C PHE A 204 -3.85 -1.47 19.53
N LEU A 205 -4.85 -0.73 20.01
CA LEU A 205 -4.68 0.38 20.96
C LEU A 205 -4.28 -0.15 22.35
N ASP A 206 -3.58 0.68 23.12
CA ASP A 206 -3.18 0.35 24.51
C ASP A 206 -4.37 -0.04 25.41
N ALA A 207 -5.56 0.52 25.16
CA ALA A 207 -6.78 0.14 25.88
C ALA A 207 -7.18 -1.33 25.65
N VAL A 208 -6.94 -1.85 24.45
CA VAL A 208 -7.14 -3.28 24.14
C VAL A 208 -6.10 -4.10 24.86
N GLU A 209 -4.83 -3.69 24.83
CA GLU A 209 -3.77 -4.38 25.56
C GLU A 209 -4.07 -4.48 27.07
N GLY A 210 -4.51 -3.38 27.69
CA GLY A 210 -4.92 -3.35 29.10
C GLY A 210 -6.07 -4.32 29.39
N ALA A 211 -7.10 -4.32 28.55
CA ALA A 211 -8.24 -5.23 28.72
C ALA A 211 -7.84 -6.72 28.55
N VAL A 212 -6.89 -7.03 27.66
CA VAL A 212 -6.32 -8.38 27.51
C VAL A 212 -5.56 -8.76 28.78
N ARG A 213 -4.76 -7.83 29.32
CA ARG A 213 -3.99 -8.06 30.54
C ARG A 213 -4.91 -8.42 31.71
N ASP A 214 -6.02 -7.69 31.87
CA ASP A 214 -6.97 -7.91 32.95
C ASP A 214 -7.73 -9.24 32.81
N THR A 215 -8.11 -9.60 31.58
CA THR A 215 -9.01 -10.75 31.35
C THR A 215 -8.25 -12.06 31.16
N LEU A 216 -7.15 -12.02 30.40
CA LEU A 216 -6.38 -13.19 29.97
C LEU A 216 -4.99 -13.27 30.61
N GLY A 217 -4.42 -12.14 31.03
CA GLY A 217 -3.12 -12.07 31.70
C GLY A 217 -2.01 -11.44 30.85
N VAL A 218 -0.91 -11.10 31.52
CA VAL A 218 0.26 -10.40 30.94
C VAL A 218 0.87 -11.18 29.77
N GLN A 219 0.92 -12.51 29.90
CA GLN A 219 1.52 -13.40 28.90
C GLN A 219 0.84 -13.35 27.53
N TYR A 220 -0.39 -12.85 27.42
CA TYR A 220 -1.07 -12.64 26.13
C TYR A 220 -1.07 -11.16 25.73
N SER A 221 -1.22 -10.25 26.69
CA SER A 221 -1.24 -8.81 26.39
C SER A 221 0.08 -8.35 25.75
N SER A 222 1.23 -8.88 26.23
CA SER A 222 2.54 -8.51 25.70
C SER A 222 2.77 -8.92 24.23
N PHE A 223 1.96 -9.83 23.68
CA PHE A 223 2.09 -10.29 22.30
C PHE A 223 0.95 -9.85 21.37
N ILE A 224 -0.07 -9.13 21.86
CA ILE A 224 -1.24 -8.80 21.02
C ILE A 224 -0.89 -7.93 19.80
N ASN A 225 0.12 -7.06 19.93
CA ASN A 225 0.67 -6.23 18.86
C ASN A 225 1.90 -6.87 18.17
N ASN A 226 2.43 -7.97 18.70
CA ASN A 226 3.62 -8.67 18.20
C ASN A 226 3.40 -10.19 18.22
N THR A 227 2.35 -10.63 17.52
CA THR A 227 1.92 -12.02 17.49
C THR A 227 2.95 -12.94 16.82
N GLU A 228 3.73 -12.43 15.87
CA GLU A 228 4.84 -13.17 15.24
C GLU A 228 5.87 -13.66 16.27
N SER A 229 6.21 -12.84 17.27
CA SER A 229 7.16 -13.25 18.31
C SER A 229 6.62 -14.35 19.21
N TYR A 230 5.30 -14.40 19.43
CA TYR A 230 4.65 -15.49 20.16
C TYR A 230 4.71 -16.80 19.38
N PHE A 231 4.28 -16.77 18.11
CA PHE A 231 4.23 -17.98 17.26
C PHE A 231 5.60 -18.47 16.81
N SER A 232 6.63 -17.61 16.86
CA SER A 232 8.03 -18.06 16.71
C SER A 232 8.48 -18.96 17.87
N GLN A 233 7.86 -18.83 19.04
CA GLN A 233 8.15 -19.63 20.24
C GLN A 233 7.14 -20.78 20.44
N HIS A 234 5.98 -20.68 19.81
CA HIS A 234 4.84 -21.62 19.93
C HIS A 234 4.35 -22.00 18.53
N GLU A 235 5.23 -22.64 17.74
CA GLU A 235 4.96 -22.93 16.32
C GLU A 235 3.74 -23.85 16.16
N ASP A 236 3.54 -24.81 17.07
CA ASP A 236 2.39 -25.72 17.09
C ASP A 236 1.05 -24.99 17.26
N ASP A 237 1.05 -23.81 17.90
CA ASP A 237 -0.14 -23.00 18.10
C ASP A 237 -0.39 -22.04 16.92
N ARG A 238 0.51 -21.97 15.93
CA ARG A 238 0.40 -21.05 14.80
C ARG A 238 -0.88 -21.37 14.02
N PRO A 239 -1.72 -20.36 13.74
CA PRO A 239 -2.91 -20.61 12.94
C PRO A 239 -2.46 -21.11 11.57
N VAL A 240 -2.98 -22.27 11.15
CA VAL A 240 -2.81 -22.77 9.77
C VAL A 240 -3.34 -21.68 8.87
N THR A 241 -2.42 -20.93 8.28
CA THR A 241 -2.74 -19.93 7.31
C THR A 241 -2.83 -20.72 6.03
N GLU A 242 -4.05 -20.95 5.54
CA GLU A 242 -4.22 -21.18 4.10
C GLU A 242 -3.36 -20.09 3.43
N ALA A 243 -2.41 -20.51 2.60
CA ALA A 243 -1.49 -19.60 1.93
C ALA A 243 -2.30 -18.42 1.38
N PRO A 244 -1.79 -17.18 1.46
CA PRO A 244 -2.49 -16.02 0.92
C PRO A 244 -2.95 -16.42 -0.47
N GLN A 245 -4.27 -16.54 -0.65
CA GLN A 245 -4.82 -16.95 -1.93
C GLN A 245 -4.23 -15.96 -2.90
N GLU A 246 -3.40 -16.44 -3.84
CA GLU A 246 -2.94 -15.62 -4.94
C GLU A 246 -4.16 -14.83 -5.40
N PRO A 247 -4.06 -13.48 -5.53
CA PRO A 247 -5.22 -12.65 -5.81
C PRO A 247 -5.97 -13.34 -6.91
N VAL A 248 -7.18 -13.84 -6.61
CA VAL A 248 -7.96 -14.66 -7.53
C VAL A 248 -7.85 -13.94 -8.85
N LYS A 249 -7.06 -14.50 -9.78
CA LYS A 249 -6.95 -13.96 -11.11
C LYS A 249 -8.40 -13.94 -11.56
N ARG A 250 -9.00 -12.75 -11.66
CA ARG A 250 -10.32 -12.61 -12.25
C ARG A 250 -10.26 -13.46 -13.50
N SER A 251 -11.10 -14.48 -13.54
CA SER A 251 -10.99 -15.60 -14.48
C SER A 251 -11.34 -15.16 -15.90
N SER A 252 -10.55 -14.27 -16.48
CA SER A 252 -10.57 -13.95 -17.90
C SER A 252 -9.64 -14.86 -18.70
N ASP A 253 -8.99 -15.84 -18.04
CA ASP A 253 -8.07 -16.81 -18.66
C ASP A 253 -8.42 -18.27 -18.33
N MET A 254 -9.72 -18.58 -18.17
CA MET A 254 -10.19 -19.92 -18.50
C MET A 254 -10.13 -20.05 -20.02
N GLY A 255 -8.95 -20.42 -20.51
CA GLY A 255 -8.73 -20.78 -21.91
C GLY A 255 -9.59 -21.99 -22.24
N PHE A 256 -10.84 -21.73 -22.63
CA PHE A 256 -11.64 -22.71 -23.34
C PHE A 256 -10.86 -23.08 -24.59
N THR A 257 -10.62 -24.37 -24.80
CA THR A 257 -10.08 -24.82 -26.09
C THR A 257 -11.05 -24.39 -27.19
N LYS A 258 -10.56 -24.19 -28.42
CA LYS A 258 -11.44 -23.82 -29.56
C LYS A 258 -12.63 -24.77 -29.71
N GLU A 259 -12.46 -26.04 -29.35
CA GLU A 259 -13.51 -27.05 -29.32
C GLU A 259 -14.56 -26.79 -28.23
N GLN A 260 -14.15 -26.36 -27.03
CA GLN A 260 -15.09 -26.04 -25.95
C GLN A 260 -15.90 -24.78 -26.26
N VAL A 261 -15.29 -23.77 -26.89
CA VAL A 261 -16.01 -22.58 -27.37
C VAL A 261 -17.04 -22.97 -28.42
N ALA A 262 -16.66 -23.81 -29.39
CA ALA A 262 -17.57 -24.28 -30.43
C ALA A 262 -18.76 -25.08 -29.87
N ILE A 263 -18.55 -25.88 -28.82
CA ILE A 263 -19.63 -26.63 -28.14
C ILE A 263 -20.58 -25.67 -27.40
N ILE A 264 -20.05 -24.65 -26.73
CA ILE A 264 -20.85 -23.66 -26.01
C ILE A 264 -21.67 -22.83 -27.00
N GLU A 265 -21.06 -22.32 -28.06
CA GLU A 265 -21.75 -21.56 -29.10
C GLU A 265 -22.84 -22.38 -29.80
N ARG A 266 -22.57 -23.66 -30.07
CA ARG A 266 -23.57 -24.57 -30.64
C ARG A 266 -24.75 -24.78 -29.69
N LYS A 267 -24.50 -25.01 -28.40
CA LYS A 267 -25.58 -25.17 -27.39
C LYS A 267 -26.39 -23.89 -27.19
N VAL A 268 -25.75 -22.73 -27.23
CA VAL A 268 -26.43 -21.42 -27.13
C VAL A 268 -27.30 -21.18 -28.36
N ARG A 269 -26.82 -21.52 -29.56
CA ARG A 269 -27.60 -21.44 -30.79
C ARG A 269 -28.78 -22.40 -30.79
N GLU A 270 -28.57 -23.67 -30.42
CA GLU A 270 -29.64 -24.67 -30.29
C GLU A 270 -30.70 -24.23 -29.26
N ALA A 271 -30.30 -23.63 -28.13
CA ALA A 271 -31.23 -23.12 -27.12
C ALA A 271 -32.03 -21.89 -27.59
N ARG A 272 -31.43 -21.06 -28.44
CA ARG A 272 -32.09 -19.89 -29.04
C ARG A 272 -33.10 -20.32 -30.10
N GLU A 273 -32.71 -21.24 -30.98
CA GLU A 273 -33.59 -21.83 -32.00
C GLU A 273 -34.75 -22.59 -31.35
N ALA A 274 -34.51 -23.33 -30.26
CA ALA A 274 -35.57 -24.00 -29.50
C ALA A 274 -36.54 -23.01 -28.85
N LYS A 275 -36.06 -21.86 -28.34
CA LYS A 275 -36.94 -20.80 -27.82
C LYS A 275 -37.76 -20.13 -28.92
N GLU A 276 -37.18 -19.90 -30.09
CA GLU A 276 -37.87 -19.31 -31.23
C GLU A 276 -38.91 -20.28 -31.83
N ALA A 277 -38.64 -21.60 -31.81
CA ALA A 277 -39.61 -22.62 -32.23
C ALA A 277 -40.78 -22.80 -31.24
N VAL A 278 -40.55 -22.61 -29.94
CA VAL A 278 -41.60 -22.73 -28.91
C VAL A 278 -42.43 -21.44 -28.78
N GLY A 279 -41.88 -20.28 -29.16
CA GLY A 279 -42.60 -18.99 -29.18
C GLY A 279 -43.50 -18.77 -30.41
N GLY A 280 -43.49 -19.69 -31.38
CA GLY A 280 -44.23 -19.59 -32.65
C GLY A 280 -45.56 -20.36 -32.70
N VAL A 281 -46.03 -20.93 -31.59
CA VAL A 281 -47.34 -21.62 -31.53
C VAL A 281 -48.21 -20.99 -30.45
N SER A 282 -48.81 -19.86 -30.81
CA SER A 282 -49.94 -19.23 -30.10
C SER A 282 -50.67 -18.32 -31.11
N GLU A 283 -51.37 -18.95 -32.05
CA GLU A 283 -52.60 -18.40 -32.65
C GLU A 283 -53.79 -19.11 -32.00
#